data_AF-A0A841RLK9-F1
#
_entry.id   AF-A0A841RLK9-F1
#
_cell.length_a   1.000
_cell.length_b   1.000
_cell.length_c   1.000
_cell.angle_alpha   90.00
_cell.angle_beta   90.00
_cell.angle_gamma   90.00
#
_symmetry.space_group_name_H-M   'P 1'
#
loop_
_entity.id
_entity.type
_entity.pdbx_description
1 polymer ?
#
loop_
_entity_poly.entity_id
_entity_poly.type
_entity_poly.pdbx_seq_one_letter_code
_entity_poly.pdbx_strand_id
1 'polypeptide(L)'
;MQLHVWKDVHYIYVYPALPQNELRVLLNNKKVDLFTDSYCNVIPLDEEKDSNHLFIEVNSDQWIVRKDYRWKSTKVRDTDFQPGDILVASDNLNTKYSGYMGHSAIVVNNHEMVESPGGDISIIKAPIEKFIRHHPLYAHYRPVNRDLGERAAQYALQYYEQYEKNKQNGENKPIFSFKLSQSLDDPWEYVYCSKLVWLAYHHGADYSFKNDFLLFSPEDLFTNLKDNDDFEEIYRHEDVHFKLNT
;
A
#
# COMPACT_ATOMS: atom_id res chain seq x y z
N MET A 1 -8.20 -20.35 -9.78
CA MET A 1 -7.75 -18.94 -9.77
C MET A 1 -8.55 -18.18 -8.72
N GLN A 2 -7.90 -17.40 -7.86
CA GLN A 2 -8.58 -16.55 -6.87
C GLN A 2 -8.60 -15.11 -7.40
N LEU A 3 -9.80 -14.56 -7.56
CA LEU A 3 -10.01 -13.16 -7.94
C LEU A 3 -10.16 -12.32 -6.69
N HIS A 4 -9.45 -11.20 -6.64
CA HIS A 4 -9.59 -10.18 -5.61
C HIS A 4 -10.18 -8.93 -6.23
N VAL A 5 -11.23 -8.39 -5.61
CA VAL A 5 -11.93 -7.22 -6.11
C VAL A 5 -12.14 -6.25 -4.97
N TRP A 6 -11.81 -4.99 -5.23
CA TRP A 6 -12.02 -3.89 -4.31
C TRP A 6 -12.43 -2.65 -5.09
N LYS A 7 -12.84 -1.60 -4.37
CA LYS A 7 -13.21 -0.32 -4.97
C LYS A 7 -12.70 0.85 -4.12
N ASP A 8 -12.42 1.97 -4.78
CA ASP A 8 -12.35 3.27 -4.13
C ASP A 8 -13.55 4.13 -4.59
N VAL A 9 -13.41 5.46 -4.52
CA VAL A 9 -14.44 6.43 -4.90
C VAL A 9 -14.64 6.49 -6.41
N HIS A 10 -13.57 6.28 -7.18
CA HIS A 10 -13.53 6.51 -8.62
C HIS A 10 -13.38 5.23 -9.43
N TYR A 11 -12.97 4.12 -8.81
CA TYR A 11 -12.62 2.90 -9.52
C TYR A 11 -13.00 1.62 -8.78
N ILE A 12 -13.32 0.58 -9.54
CA ILE A 12 -13.27 -0.83 -9.11
C ILE A 12 -12.02 -1.46 -9.72
N TYR A 13 -11.36 -2.30 -8.95
CA TYR A 13 -10.14 -2.98 -9.34
C TYR A 13 -10.32 -4.49 -9.25
N VAL A 14 -9.74 -5.22 -10.21
CA VAL A 14 -9.80 -6.68 -10.31
C VAL A 14 -8.38 -7.23 -10.46
N TYR A 15 -7.97 -8.07 -9.51
CA TYR A 15 -6.67 -8.74 -9.49
C TYR A 15 -6.81 -10.27 -9.63
N PRO A 16 -5.88 -10.93 -10.34
CA PRO A 16 -4.78 -10.35 -11.13
C PRO A 16 -5.26 -9.67 -12.41
N ALA A 17 -4.42 -8.85 -13.04
CA ALA A 17 -4.66 -8.35 -14.39
C ALA A 17 -4.86 -9.53 -15.36
N LEU A 18 -6.01 -9.56 -16.03
CA LEU A 18 -6.37 -10.57 -17.02
C LEU A 18 -6.51 -9.93 -18.41
N PRO A 19 -6.24 -10.68 -19.49
CA PRO A 19 -6.52 -10.24 -20.85
C PRO A 19 -8.01 -9.90 -21.03
N GLN A 20 -8.32 -8.81 -21.75
CA GLN A 20 -9.70 -8.35 -21.90
C GLN A 20 -10.60 -9.37 -22.63
N ASN A 21 -10.03 -10.20 -23.51
CA ASN A 21 -10.74 -11.27 -24.20
C ASN A 21 -11.11 -12.44 -23.28
N GLU A 22 -10.46 -12.57 -22.12
CA GLU A 22 -10.77 -13.58 -21.12
C GLU A 22 -11.73 -13.06 -20.05
N LEU A 23 -11.95 -11.73 -19.97
CA LEU A 23 -12.67 -11.09 -18.88
C LEU A 23 -13.97 -10.43 -19.37
N ARG A 24 -15.11 -10.91 -18.88
CA ARG A 24 -16.41 -10.24 -19.02
C ARG A 24 -16.79 -9.62 -17.69
N VAL A 25 -16.87 -8.28 -17.67
CA VAL A 25 -17.29 -7.53 -16.48
C VAL A 25 -18.61 -6.81 -16.73
N LEU A 26 -19.55 -6.97 -15.80
CA LEU A 26 -20.81 -6.26 -15.78
C LEU A 26 -20.92 -5.47 -14.47
N LEU A 27 -21.16 -4.16 -14.57
CA LEU A 27 -21.52 -3.31 -13.44
C LEU A 27 -23.01 -2.99 -13.53
N ASN A 28 -23.78 -3.32 -12.49
CA ASN A 28 -25.23 -3.17 -12.47
C ASN A 28 -25.89 -3.78 -13.73
N ASN A 29 -25.45 -4.99 -14.11
CA ASN A 29 -25.85 -5.74 -15.31
C ASN A 29 -25.54 -5.08 -16.67
N LYS A 30 -24.71 -4.03 -16.71
CA LYS A 30 -24.23 -3.41 -17.95
C LYS A 30 -22.76 -3.72 -18.17
N LYS A 31 -22.38 -4.04 -19.41
CA LYS A 31 -20.97 -4.20 -19.76
C LYS A 31 -20.26 -2.86 -19.58
N VAL A 32 -19.08 -2.91 -18.95
CA VAL A 32 -18.24 -1.74 -18.70
C VAL A 32 -16.92 -1.87 -19.45
N ASP A 33 -16.36 -0.73 -19.81
CA ASP A 33 -15.00 -0.65 -20.29
C ASP A 33 -14.04 -0.80 -19.10
N LEU A 34 -12.91 -1.45 -19.36
CA LEU A 34 -11.87 -1.66 -18.37
C LEU A 34 -10.51 -1.30 -18.96
N PHE A 35 -9.67 -0.74 -18.10
CA PHE A 35 -8.26 -0.48 -18.38
C PHE A 35 -7.45 -1.60 -17.71
N THR A 36 -6.30 -1.95 -18.28
CA THR A 36 -5.42 -2.96 -17.68
C THR A 36 -4.05 -2.34 -17.48
N ASP A 37 -3.56 -2.33 -16.24
CA ASP A 37 -2.15 -2.06 -15.96
C ASP A 37 -1.39 -3.37 -15.69
N SER A 38 -0.13 -3.29 -15.27
CA SER A 38 0.70 -4.46 -15.01
C SER A 38 0.23 -5.29 -13.81
N TYR A 39 -0.72 -4.80 -13.01
CA TYR A 39 -1.13 -5.40 -11.74
C TYR A 39 -2.60 -5.81 -11.74
N CYS A 40 -3.50 -4.97 -12.24
CA CYS A 40 -4.95 -5.17 -12.17
C CYS A 40 -5.71 -4.67 -13.42
N ASN A 41 -6.94 -5.14 -13.57
CA ASN A 41 -7.93 -4.48 -14.42
C ASN A 41 -8.67 -3.42 -13.60
N VAL A 42 -8.88 -2.24 -14.18
CA VAL A 42 -9.48 -1.06 -13.54
C VAL A 42 -10.76 -0.69 -14.29
N ILE A 43 -11.84 -0.46 -13.54
CA ILE A 43 -13.15 -0.11 -14.05
C ILE A 43 -13.50 1.26 -13.46
N PRO A 44 -13.69 2.31 -14.28
CA PRO A 44 -14.14 3.60 -13.78
C PRO A 44 -15.54 3.50 -13.18
N LEU A 45 -15.73 4.15 -12.05
CA LEU A 45 -17.03 4.44 -11.48
C LEU A 45 -17.42 5.85 -11.94
N ASP A 46 -18.56 5.96 -12.62
CA ASP A 46 -19.22 7.26 -12.79
C ASP A 46 -19.68 7.71 -11.40
N GLU A 47 -19.15 8.83 -10.93
CA GLU A 47 -19.55 9.46 -9.67
C GLU A 47 -21.09 9.51 -9.57
N GLU A 48 -21.62 9.08 -8.43
CA GLU A 48 -23.04 9.10 -8.03
C GLU A 48 -23.98 7.95 -8.43
N LYS A 49 -23.58 6.96 -9.25
CA LYS A 49 -24.44 5.77 -9.42
C LYS A 49 -24.07 4.71 -8.39
N ASP A 50 -25.04 4.33 -7.55
CA ASP A 50 -25.05 3.17 -6.65
C ASP A 50 -24.61 1.90 -7.39
N SER A 51 -23.31 1.77 -7.60
CA SER A 51 -22.65 0.66 -8.27
C SER A 51 -22.45 -0.40 -7.20
N ASN A 52 -23.56 -1.04 -6.85
CA ASN A 52 -23.66 -1.96 -5.74
C ASN A 52 -23.56 -3.42 -6.19
N HIS A 53 -23.46 -3.68 -7.50
CA HIS A 53 -23.39 -5.03 -8.04
C HIS A 53 -22.38 -5.14 -9.18
N LEU A 54 -21.30 -5.86 -8.94
CA LEU A 54 -20.33 -6.24 -9.97
C LEU A 54 -20.40 -7.75 -10.22
N PHE A 55 -20.56 -8.12 -11.47
CA PHE A 55 -20.43 -9.49 -11.94
C PHE A 55 -19.18 -9.62 -12.80
N ILE A 56 -18.33 -10.58 -12.44
CA ILE A 56 -17.13 -10.94 -13.20
C ILE A 56 -17.26 -12.38 -13.68
N GLU A 57 -17.09 -12.58 -14.98
CA GLU A 57 -16.89 -13.89 -15.59
C GLU A 57 -15.51 -13.92 -16.26
N VAL A 58 -14.68 -14.89 -15.85
CA VAL A 58 -13.42 -15.19 -16.50
C VAL A 58 -13.59 -16.46 -17.32
N ASN A 59 -13.33 -16.36 -18.61
CA ASN A 59 -13.33 -17.47 -19.56
C ASN A 59 -11.88 -17.77 -19.95
N SER A 60 -11.35 -18.89 -19.46
CA SER A 60 -10.11 -19.47 -20.00
C SER A 60 -10.43 -20.69 -20.85
N ASP A 61 -9.46 -21.18 -21.61
CA ASP A 61 -9.58 -22.40 -22.43
C ASP A 61 -9.98 -23.64 -21.62
N GLN A 62 -9.80 -23.62 -20.30
CA GLN A 62 -9.98 -24.79 -19.43
C GLN A 62 -11.06 -24.62 -18.35
N TRP A 63 -11.49 -23.40 -18.03
CA TRP A 63 -12.49 -23.16 -16.98
C TRP A 63 -13.21 -21.82 -17.13
N ILE A 64 -14.43 -21.78 -16.60
CA ILE A 64 -15.21 -20.55 -16.42
C ILE A 64 -15.30 -20.25 -14.92
N VAL A 65 -14.86 -19.07 -14.51
CA VAL A 65 -15.00 -18.59 -13.12
C VAL A 65 -16.01 -17.46 -13.10
N ARG A 66 -17.04 -17.57 -12.26
CA ARG A 66 -18.05 -16.51 -12.05
C ARG A 66 -17.98 -16.00 -10.62
N LYS A 67 -17.98 -14.69 -10.46
CA LYS A 67 -18.00 -14.02 -9.16
C LYS A 67 -19.02 -12.89 -9.17
N ASP A 68 -19.80 -12.81 -8.10
CA ASP A 68 -20.82 -11.80 -7.85
C ASP A 68 -20.38 -11.02 -6.60
N TYR A 69 -20.16 -9.73 -6.76
CA TYR A 69 -19.76 -8.83 -5.68
C TYR A 69 -20.88 -7.83 -5.46
N ARG A 70 -21.27 -7.69 -4.20
CA ARG A 70 -22.26 -6.70 -3.79
C ARG A 70 -21.71 -5.84 -2.69
N TRP A 71 -21.64 -4.54 -2.93
CA TRP A 71 -21.26 -3.59 -1.89
C TRP A 71 -22.52 -2.93 -1.36
N LYS A 72 -22.65 -2.91 -0.03
CA LYS A 72 -23.47 -1.88 0.60
C LYS A 72 -22.78 -0.55 0.32
N SER A 73 -23.53 0.52 0.09
CA SER A 73 -22.99 1.89 0.02
C SER A 73 -21.98 2.07 1.15
N THR A 74 -20.69 2.01 0.81
CA THR A 74 -19.62 2.22 1.78
C THR A 74 -19.41 3.70 1.86
N LYS A 75 -19.29 4.23 3.09
CA LYS A 75 -18.77 5.58 3.31
C LYS A 75 -17.54 5.77 2.40
N VAL A 76 -17.62 6.78 1.55
CA VAL A 76 -16.54 7.25 0.69
C VAL A 76 -15.28 7.36 1.56
N ARG A 77 -14.15 6.82 1.09
CA ARG A 77 -12.85 6.95 1.75
C ARG A 77 -12.56 8.45 1.84
N ASP A 78 -12.50 9.01 3.04
CA ASP A 78 -12.18 10.43 3.21
C ASP A 78 -10.71 10.62 2.84
N THR A 79 -10.42 11.50 1.88
CA THR A 79 -9.10 11.62 1.22
C THR A 79 -8.25 12.77 1.78
N ASP A 80 -8.50 13.20 3.02
CA ASP A 80 -7.69 14.24 3.67
C ASP A 80 -6.35 13.66 4.12
N PHE A 81 -5.44 13.35 3.19
CA PHE A 81 -4.09 12.89 3.52
C PHE A 81 -3.22 14.04 4.02
N GLN A 82 -2.43 13.79 5.08
CA GLN A 82 -1.55 14.78 5.69
C GLN A 82 -0.10 14.28 5.77
N PRO A 83 0.91 15.18 5.75
CA PRO A 83 2.31 14.81 5.93
C PRO A 83 2.51 14.00 7.21
N GLY A 84 3.18 12.86 7.07
CA GLY A 84 3.47 11.94 8.16
C GLY A 84 2.47 10.81 8.27
N ASP A 85 1.29 10.88 7.64
CA ASP A 85 0.37 9.76 7.63
C ASP A 85 1.06 8.48 7.15
N ILE A 86 0.74 7.37 7.79
CA ILE A 86 1.31 6.06 7.50
C ILE A 86 0.24 5.21 6.82
N LEU A 87 0.58 4.71 5.64
CA LEU A 87 -0.22 3.70 4.95
C LEU A 87 0.44 2.35 5.16
N VAL A 88 -0.32 1.37 5.65
CA VAL A 88 0.17 0.02 5.92
C VAL A 88 -0.83 -1.01 5.39
N ALA A 89 -0.35 -1.90 4.53
CA ALA A 89 -1.17 -2.87 3.84
C ALA A 89 -0.86 -4.29 4.27
N SER A 90 -1.90 -5.10 4.42
CA SER A 90 -1.78 -6.55 4.56
C SER A 90 -1.93 -7.21 3.19
N ASP A 91 -0.81 -7.34 2.46
CA ASP A 91 -0.77 -7.94 1.12
C ASP A 91 -0.77 -9.47 1.19
N ASN A 92 -1.78 -10.04 1.83
CA ASN A 92 -1.98 -11.50 1.92
C ASN A 92 -2.29 -12.17 0.56
N LEU A 93 -2.09 -11.46 -0.56
CA LEU A 93 -2.52 -11.80 -1.91
C LEU A 93 -1.60 -12.82 -2.58
N ASN A 94 -0.34 -12.96 -2.12
CA ASN A 94 0.59 -13.96 -2.66
C ASN A 94 0.97 -14.98 -1.59
N THR A 95 0.28 -16.12 -1.56
CA THR A 95 0.46 -17.18 -0.55
C THR A 95 1.91 -17.67 -0.36
N LYS A 96 2.81 -17.43 -1.32
CA LYS A 96 4.21 -17.87 -1.31
C LYS A 96 5.13 -17.10 -0.36
N TYR A 97 4.74 -15.92 0.15
CA TYR A 97 5.57 -15.12 1.07
C TYR A 97 4.88 -14.76 2.40
N SER A 98 3.72 -15.37 2.69
CA SER A 98 2.78 -14.99 3.76
C SER A 98 3.45 -14.94 5.15
N GLY A 99 3.41 -13.76 5.79
CA GLY A 99 4.09 -13.44 7.06
C GLY A 99 5.01 -12.21 6.99
N TYR A 100 5.71 -12.01 5.87
CA TYR A 100 6.45 -10.78 5.54
C TYR A 100 5.63 -9.79 4.69
N MET A 101 4.37 -10.16 4.42
CA MET A 101 3.58 -9.64 3.31
C MET A 101 2.70 -8.50 3.73
N GLY A 102 3.34 -7.35 3.78
CA GLY A 102 2.64 -6.12 3.63
C GLY A 102 3.42 -5.18 2.77
N HIS A 103 2.85 -4.02 2.61
CA HIS A 103 3.56 -2.87 2.11
C HIS A 103 3.29 -1.69 3.02
N SER A 104 4.21 -0.74 3.01
CA SER A 104 4.00 0.49 3.75
C SER A 104 4.65 1.67 3.06
N ALA A 105 4.07 2.82 3.30
CA ALA A 105 4.50 4.09 2.76
C ALA A 105 4.24 5.19 3.78
N ILE A 106 5.01 6.27 3.66
CA ILE A 106 4.79 7.51 4.42
C ILE A 106 4.31 8.59 3.47
N VAL A 107 3.20 9.24 3.83
CA VAL A 107 2.64 10.37 3.11
C VAL A 107 3.52 11.59 3.34
N VAL A 108 3.89 12.30 2.27
CA VAL A 108 4.73 13.51 2.36
C VAL A 108 3.95 14.79 2.09
N ASN A 109 2.79 14.69 1.43
CA ASN A 109 1.81 15.76 1.28
C ASN A 109 0.44 15.14 0.93
N ASN A 110 -0.56 15.97 0.63
CA ASN A 110 -1.92 15.50 0.36
C ASN A 110 -2.11 14.70 -0.93
N HIS A 111 -1.09 14.54 -1.77
CA HIS A 111 -1.16 13.80 -3.04
C HIS A 111 -0.04 12.78 -3.22
N GLU A 112 1.08 12.93 -2.51
CA GLU A 112 2.29 12.12 -2.71
C GLU A 112 2.73 11.41 -1.43
N MET A 113 3.37 10.26 -1.64
CA MET A 113 4.01 9.45 -0.62
C MET A 113 5.43 9.08 -1.06
N VAL A 114 6.23 8.65 -0.09
CA VAL A 114 7.51 7.98 -0.32
C VAL A 114 7.41 6.54 0.14
N GLU A 115 7.89 5.63 -0.70
CA GLU A 115 7.84 4.18 -0.45
C GLU A 115 9.11 3.48 -0.93
N SER A 116 9.36 2.28 -0.40
CA SER A 116 10.36 1.35 -0.91
C SER A 116 9.65 0.18 -1.61
N PRO A 117 9.46 0.23 -2.94
CA PRO A 117 8.52 -0.62 -3.67
C PRO A 117 9.05 -2.05 -3.93
N GLY A 118 10.32 -2.31 -3.62
CA GLY A 118 10.99 -3.57 -3.91
C GLY A 118 11.66 -3.64 -5.29
N GLY A 119 12.54 -4.62 -5.44
CA GLY A 119 13.29 -4.87 -6.68
C GLY A 119 14.47 -3.92 -6.88
N ASP A 120 14.72 -3.52 -8.13
CA ASP A 120 15.89 -2.71 -8.52
C ASP A 120 15.82 -1.25 -8.05
N ILE A 121 14.61 -0.77 -7.77
CA ILE A 121 14.38 0.59 -7.27
C ILE A 121 14.09 0.52 -5.78
N SER A 122 14.95 1.14 -4.98
CA SER A 122 14.92 1.00 -3.52
C SER A 122 14.06 2.05 -2.84
N ILE A 123 13.92 3.24 -3.41
CA ILE A 123 13.08 4.33 -2.88
C ILE A 123 12.45 5.07 -4.05
N ILE A 124 11.17 5.41 -3.96
CA ILE A 124 10.48 6.28 -4.91
C ILE A 124 9.56 7.26 -4.20
N LYS A 125 9.29 8.38 -4.88
CA LYS A 125 8.15 9.24 -4.60
C LYS A 125 7.05 8.95 -5.63
N ALA A 126 5.82 8.76 -5.17
CA ALA A 126 4.70 8.38 -6.03
C ALA A 126 3.38 8.99 -5.54
N PRO A 127 2.36 9.11 -6.42
CA PRO A 127 1.01 9.49 -6.02
C PRO A 127 0.43 8.48 -5.03
N ILE A 128 -0.33 8.96 -4.03
CA ILE A 128 -0.96 8.11 -3.00
C ILE A 128 -1.95 7.11 -3.63
N GLU A 129 -2.61 7.49 -4.73
CA GLU A 129 -3.56 6.65 -5.45
C GLU A 129 -2.91 5.36 -5.96
N LYS A 130 -1.60 5.39 -6.24
CA LYS A 130 -0.85 4.19 -6.62
C LYS A 130 -0.86 3.17 -5.48
N PHE A 131 -0.66 3.60 -4.23
CA PHE A 131 -0.71 2.71 -3.07
C PHE A 131 -2.10 2.13 -2.90
N ILE A 132 -3.11 3.01 -2.85
CA ILE A 132 -4.51 2.62 -2.65
C ILE A 132 -4.96 1.60 -3.71
N ARG A 133 -4.48 1.78 -4.94
CA ARG A 133 -4.73 0.85 -6.04
C ARG A 133 -4.02 -0.47 -5.83
N HIS A 134 -2.71 -0.48 -5.61
CA HIS A 134 -1.95 -1.74 -5.51
C HIS A 134 -2.21 -2.52 -4.21
N HIS A 135 -2.61 -1.81 -3.16
CA HIS A 135 -2.71 -2.31 -1.79
C HIS A 135 -4.08 -2.00 -1.20
N PRO A 136 -5.13 -2.69 -1.65
CA PRO A 136 -6.50 -2.37 -1.26
C PRO A 136 -6.85 -2.67 0.19
N LEU A 137 -6.18 -3.68 0.74
CA LEU A 137 -6.32 -4.13 2.10
C LEU A 137 -5.31 -3.36 2.96
N TYR A 138 -5.58 -2.06 3.16
CA TYR A 138 -4.72 -1.19 3.95
C TYR A 138 -5.44 -0.51 5.10
N ALA A 139 -4.63 -0.08 6.06
CA ALA A 139 -4.96 0.82 7.13
C ALA A 139 -4.15 2.11 6.98
N HIS A 140 -4.74 3.20 7.45
CA HIS A 140 -4.22 4.56 7.42
C HIS A 140 -4.22 5.10 8.84
N TYR A 141 -3.02 5.41 9.31
CA TYR A 141 -2.78 6.01 10.62
C TYR A 141 -2.21 7.41 10.47
N ARG A 142 -2.57 8.28 11.41
CA ARG A 142 -2.08 9.66 11.49
C ARG A 142 -1.47 9.89 12.86
N PRO A 143 -0.30 10.55 12.96
CA PRO A 143 0.20 10.98 14.26
C PRO A 143 -0.72 12.05 14.85
N VAL A 144 -1.11 11.89 16.11
CA VAL A 144 -1.94 12.87 16.85
C VAL A 144 -1.21 14.22 16.95
N ASN A 145 0.12 14.16 17.11
CA ASN A 145 0.97 15.35 17.03
C ASN A 145 1.35 15.65 15.58
N ARG A 146 0.80 16.75 15.05
CA ARG A 146 1.08 17.21 13.69
C ARG A 146 2.57 17.49 13.41
N ASP A 147 3.30 18.10 14.35
CA ASP A 147 4.73 18.40 14.17
C ASP A 147 5.55 17.12 13.99
N LEU A 148 5.19 16.07 14.73
CA LEU A 148 5.83 14.76 14.62
C LEU A 148 5.66 14.19 13.20
N GLY A 149 4.45 14.28 12.63
CA GLY A 149 4.17 13.87 11.25
C GLY A 149 4.92 14.70 10.20
N GLU A 150 4.90 16.03 10.33
CA GLU A 150 5.58 16.95 9.41
C GLU A 150 7.10 16.71 9.37
N ARG A 151 7.72 16.50 10.54
CA ARG A 151 9.15 16.20 10.64
C ARG A 151 9.51 14.83 10.02
N ALA A 152 8.69 13.81 10.24
CA ALA A 152 8.88 12.50 9.63
C ALA A 152 8.76 12.55 8.10
N ALA A 153 7.72 13.24 7.58
CA ALA A 153 7.54 13.45 6.15
C ALA A 153 8.72 14.21 5.51
N GLN A 154 9.22 15.25 6.19
CA GLN A 154 10.35 16.03 5.73
C GLN A 154 11.61 15.15 5.59
N TYR A 155 11.89 14.30 6.58
CA TYR A 155 13.01 13.35 6.49
C TYR A 155 12.83 12.39 5.30
N ALA A 156 11.64 11.81 5.13
CA ALA A 156 11.39 10.86 4.05
C ALA A 156 11.62 11.50 2.66
N LEU A 157 11.22 12.76 2.49
CA LEU A 157 11.46 13.52 1.27
C LEU A 157 12.96 13.78 1.05
N GLN A 158 13.68 14.23 2.07
CA GLN A 158 15.14 14.45 1.99
C GLN A 158 15.91 13.16 1.70
N TYR A 159 15.48 12.05 2.28
CA TYR A 159 16.08 10.74 2.06
C TYR A 159 15.89 10.26 0.62
N TYR A 160 14.69 10.45 0.05
CA TYR A 160 14.44 10.22 -1.38
C TYR A 160 15.29 11.12 -2.29
N GLU A 161 15.36 12.42 -2.00
CA GLU A 161 16.16 13.37 -2.80
C GLU A 161 17.64 13.00 -2.80
N GLN A 162 18.18 12.62 -1.63
CA GLN A 162 19.57 12.19 -1.50
C GLN A 162 19.81 10.83 -2.18
N TYR A 163 18.85 9.90 -2.12
CA TYR A 163 18.91 8.65 -2.87
C TYR A 163 19.01 8.89 -4.39
N GLU A 164 18.17 9.77 -4.95
CA GLU A 164 18.20 10.08 -6.38
C GLU A 164 19.49 10.80 -6.78
N LYS A 165 20.00 11.70 -5.94
CA LYS A 165 21.32 12.33 -6.16
C LYS A 165 22.44 11.29 -6.18
N ASN A 166 22.48 10.38 -5.21
CA ASN A 166 23.53 9.35 -5.16
C ASN A 166 23.48 8.44 -6.39
N LYS A 167 22.27 8.04 -6.79
CA LYS A 167 22.04 7.25 -8.00
C LYS A 167 22.52 7.96 -9.28
N GLN A 168 22.28 9.26 -9.41
CA GLN A 168 22.75 10.06 -10.56
C GLN A 168 24.28 10.21 -10.58
N ASN A 169 24.91 10.31 -9.40
CA ASN A 169 26.35 10.49 -9.28
C ASN A 169 27.14 9.17 -9.27
N GLY A 170 26.46 8.01 -9.24
CA GLY A 170 27.12 6.71 -9.04
C GLY A 170 27.70 6.53 -7.64
N GLU A 171 27.19 7.29 -6.67
CA GLU A 171 27.56 7.18 -5.26
C GLU A 171 26.80 6.04 -4.56
N ASN A 172 27.17 5.75 -3.32
CA ASN A 172 26.52 4.70 -2.53
C ASN A 172 25.03 4.98 -2.35
N LYS A 173 24.18 3.98 -2.59
CA LYS A 173 22.73 4.05 -2.40
C LYS A 173 22.26 2.78 -1.66
N PRO A 174 21.24 2.87 -0.79
CA PRO A 174 20.70 1.70 -0.14
C PRO A 174 20.21 0.70 -1.18
N ILE A 175 20.38 -0.58 -0.85
CA ILE A 175 19.89 -1.69 -1.66
C ILE A 175 18.60 -2.21 -1.03
N PHE A 176 17.62 -2.57 -1.84
CA PHE A 176 16.43 -3.23 -1.32
C PHE A 176 16.77 -4.61 -0.75
N SER A 177 16.45 -4.87 0.53
CA SER A 177 16.71 -6.18 1.14
C SER A 177 15.89 -6.46 2.40
N PHE A 178 15.49 -7.72 2.61
CA PHE A 178 14.87 -8.24 3.85
C PHE A 178 15.80 -9.16 4.67
N LYS A 179 17.12 -9.04 4.52
CA LYS A 179 18.07 -9.76 5.38
C LYS A 179 17.74 -9.53 6.87
N LEU A 180 17.86 -10.56 7.71
CA LEU A 180 17.56 -10.47 9.15
C LEU A 180 18.72 -9.88 9.97
N SER A 181 19.90 -9.71 9.38
CA SER A 181 21.12 -9.29 10.07
C SER A 181 21.50 -7.82 9.86
N GLN A 182 20.61 -7.03 9.26
CA GLN A 182 20.86 -5.63 8.92
C GLN A 182 20.44 -4.70 10.06
N SER A 183 21.22 -3.64 10.26
CA SER A 183 20.84 -2.58 11.20
C SER A 183 19.54 -1.94 10.75
N LEU A 184 18.59 -1.76 11.67
CA LEU A 184 17.38 -0.97 11.42
C LEU A 184 17.71 0.53 11.30
N ASP A 185 18.76 0.96 11.99
CA ASP A 185 19.13 2.37 12.14
C ASP A 185 20.03 2.90 11.01
N ASP A 186 20.70 2.02 10.24
CA ASP A 186 21.50 2.45 9.09
C ASP A 186 20.62 2.74 7.87
N PRO A 187 20.51 3.99 7.39
CA PRO A 187 19.68 4.33 6.24
C PRO A 187 20.37 4.06 4.88
N TRP A 188 21.67 3.75 4.82
CA TRP A 188 22.41 3.74 3.55
C TRP A 188 22.89 2.36 3.10
N GLU A 189 22.86 1.34 3.96
CA GLU A 189 23.20 -0.03 3.56
C GLU A 189 22.02 -0.72 2.84
N TYR A 190 20.87 -0.81 3.51
CA TYR A 190 19.68 -1.49 3.00
C TYR A 190 18.40 -0.77 3.41
N VAL A 191 17.38 -0.85 2.56
CA VAL A 191 16.06 -0.26 2.84
C VAL A 191 14.93 -1.18 2.36
N TYR A 192 13.80 -1.14 3.05
CA TYR A 192 12.55 -1.80 2.66
C TYR A 192 11.38 -0.97 3.21
N CYS A 193 10.16 -1.30 2.82
CA CYS A 193 8.98 -0.44 3.02
C CYS A 193 8.80 0.05 4.46
N SER A 194 8.71 -0.86 5.43
CA SER A 194 8.47 -0.52 6.83
C SER A 194 9.70 0.06 7.52
N LYS A 195 10.93 -0.33 7.10
CA LYS A 195 12.16 0.33 7.56
C LYS A 195 12.23 1.78 7.10
N LEU A 196 11.76 2.11 5.89
CA LEU A 196 11.72 3.50 5.43
C LEU A 196 10.83 4.35 6.34
N VAL A 197 9.63 3.84 6.69
CA VAL A 197 8.74 4.52 7.64
C VAL A 197 9.40 4.64 9.02
N TRP A 198 10.05 3.57 9.49
CA TRP A 198 10.78 3.60 10.77
C TRP A 198 11.88 4.67 10.77
N LEU A 199 12.72 4.72 9.74
CA LEU A 199 13.81 5.70 9.63
C LEU A 199 13.27 7.13 9.60
N ALA A 200 12.16 7.37 8.89
CA ALA A 200 11.53 8.68 8.82
C ALA A 200 11.09 9.19 10.19
N TYR A 201 10.44 8.34 10.99
CA TYR A 201 10.02 8.69 12.33
C TYR A 201 11.21 8.76 13.31
N HIS A 202 12.15 7.82 13.22
CA HIS A 202 13.30 7.73 14.12
C HIS A 202 14.24 8.92 13.96
N HIS A 203 14.72 9.18 12.73
CA HIS A 203 15.69 10.23 12.45
C HIS A 203 15.05 11.60 12.19
N GLY A 204 13.82 11.63 11.67
CA GLY A 204 13.12 12.88 11.39
C GLY A 204 12.42 13.47 12.59
N ALA A 205 11.73 12.63 13.37
CA ALA A 205 10.79 13.08 14.40
C ALA A 205 11.19 12.70 15.83
N ASP A 206 12.36 12.09 16.03
CA ASP A 206 12.83 11.55 17.31
C ASP A 206 11.84 10.54 17.92
N TYR A 207 11.11 9.82 17.06
CA TYR A 207 10.07 8.88 17.46
C TYR A 207 10.43 7.46 17.00
N SER A 208 10.61 6.53 17.94
CA SER A 208 11.06 5.17 17.62
C SER A 208 9.95 4.16 17.86
N PHE A 209 9.53 3.46 16.81
CA PHE A 209 8.70 2.26 16.97
C PHE A 209 9.52 1.13 17.62
N LYS A 210 8.85 0.29 18.41
CA LYS A 210 9.48 -0.86 19.04
C LYS A 210 9.78 -1.91 17.96
N ASN A 211 11.00 -2.44 18.00
CA ASN A 211 11.48 -3.51 17.13
C ASN A 211 12.16 -4.58 17.99
N ASP A 212 11.98 -5.84 17.65
CA ASP A 212 12.51 -6.99 18.40
C ASP A 212 13.85 -7.53 17.83
N PHE A 213 14.56 -6.69 17.08
CA PHE A 213 15.93 -6.88 16.56
C PHE A 213 16.10 -7.87 15.39
N LEU A 214 15.01 -8.38 14.79
CA LEU A 214 15.11 -9.28 13.62
C LEU A 214 14.81 -8.56 12.29
N LEU A 215 13.59 -8.06 12.15
CA LEU A 215 13.13 -7.34 10.97
C LEU A 215 11.93 -6.51 11.39
N PHE A 216 11.94 -5.21 11.10
CA PHE A 216 10.79 -4.36 11.42
C PHE A 216 9.77 -4.45 10.28
N SER A 217 8.91 -5.47 10.29
CA SER A 217 7.98 -5.77 9.19
C SER A 217 6.80 -4.79 9.12
N PRO A 218 6.01 -4.79 8.02
CA PRO A 218 4.74 -4.05 7.98
C PRO A 218 3.74 -4.52 9.03
N GLU A 219 3.80 -5.78 9.46
CA GLU A 219 2.98 -6.28 10.57
C GLU A 219 3.42 -5.65 11.90
N ASP A 220 4.73 -5.57 12.17
CA ASP A 220 5.27 -4.89 13.35
C ASP A 220 4.85 -3.42 13.36
N LEU A 221 4.93 -2.74 12.21
CA LEU A 221 4.47 -1.37 12.05
C LEU A 221 2.98 -1.24 12.37
N PHE A 222 2.14 -2.08 11.78
CA PHE A 222 0.69 -2.09 12.05
C PHE A 222 0.39 -2.33 13.54
N THR A 223 1.09 -3.28 14.16
CA THR A 223 0.93 -3.60 15.58
C THR A 223 1.40 -2.47 16.49
N ASN A 224 2.46 -1.74 16.12
CA ASN A 224 2.91 -0.53 16.82
C ASN A 224 1.94 0.66 16.67
N LEU A 225 1.08 0.67 15.65
CA LEU A 225 0.15 1.78 15.39
C LEU A 225 -1.24 1.54 16.00
N LYS A 226 -1.77 0.31 15.88
CA LYS A 226 -3.17 0.01 16.21
C LYS A 226 -3.56 0.22 17.69
N ASP A 227 -2.60 0.09 18.60
CA ASP A 227 -2.81 0.19 20.06
C ASP A 227 -1.99 1.33 20.67
N ASN A 228 -1.67 2.37 19.89
CA ASN A 228 -0.77 3.45 20.29
C ASN A 228 -1.47 4.81 20.28
N ASP A 229 -1.57 5.43 21.46
CA ASP A 229 -2.25 6.72 21.66
C ASP A 229 -1.57 7.90 20.96
N ASP A 230 -0.31 7.76 20.50
CA ASP A 230 0.37 8.78 19.70
C ASP A 230 -0.13 8.82 18.24
N PHE A 231 -0.96 7.84 17.83
CA PHE A 231 -1.51 7.73 16.48
C PHE A 231 -3.03 7.49 16.53
N GLU A 232 -3.74 8.13 15.60
CA GLU A 232 -5.15 7.88 15.36
C GLU A 232 -5.34 7.05 14.08
N GLU A 233 -6.32 6.14 14.11
CA GLU A 233 -6.75 5.42 12.91
C GLU A 233 -7.74 6.27 12.13
N ILE A 234 -7.35 6.66 10.92
CA ILE A 234 -8.22 7.42 10.01
C ILE A 234 -9.11 6.46 9.22
N TYR A 235 -8.53 5.34 8.77
CA TYR A 235 -9.22 4.34 7.98
C TYR A 235 -8.59 2.95 8.16
N ARG A 236 -9.45 1.92 8.14
CA ARG A 236 -9.04 0.52 8.07
C ARG A 236 -10.01 -0.23 7.18
N HIS A 237 -9.49 -0.92 6.16
CA HIS A 237 -10.31 -1.86 5.41
C HIS A 237 -10.74 -3.03 6.33
N GLU A 238 -11.98 -3.51 6.20
CA GLU A 238 -12.53 -4.58 7.07
C GLU A 238 -11.72 -5.89 7.04
N ASP A 239 -11.17 -6.20 5.86
CA ASP A 239 -10.31 -7.37 5.66
C ASP A 239 -8.81 -7.14 5.94
N VAL A 240 -8.40 -6.01 6.51
CA VAL A 240 -6.99 -5.84 6.93
C VAL A 240 -6.69 -6.71 8.13
N HIS A 241 -5.86 -7.72 7.90
CA HIS A 241 -5.32 -8.58 8.96
C HIS A 241 -4.02 -9.20 8.46
N PHE A 242 -2.97 -9.22 9.27
CA PHE A 242 -1.75 -9.91 8.90
C PHE A 242 -1.86 -11.40 9.26
N LYS A 243 -1.77 -12.28 8.26
CA LYS A 243 -1.72 -13.73 8.51
C LYS A 243 -0.29 -14.12 8.87
N LEU A 244 -0.06 -14.35 10.15
CA LEU A 244 1.17 -14.99 10.62
C LEU A 244 1.02 -16.50 10.39
N ASN A 245 1.87 -17.10 9.55
CA ASN A 245 2.02 -18.55 9.52
C ASN A 245 2.72 -18.97 10.81
N THR A 246 1.94 -19.47 11.77
CA THR A 246 2.45 -20.26 12.91
C THR A 246 2.82 -21.66 12.47
#